data_AF-Q31A03-F1
#
_entry.id   AF-Q31A03-F1
#
_cell.length_a   1.000
_cell.length_b   1.000
_cell.length_c   1.000
_cell.angle_alpha   90.00
_cell.angle_beta   90.00
_cell.angle_gamma   90.00
#
_symmetry.space_group_name_H-M   'P 1'
#
loop_
_entity.id
_entity.type
_entity.pdbx_description
1 polymer ?
#
loop_
_entity_poly.entity_id
_entity_poly.type
_entity_poly.pdbx_seq_one_letter_code
_entity_poly.pdbx_strand_id
1 'polypeptide(L)'
;MTNILLILFLMIIFVVLLFSIFFYSRRNNKSAKKTTISPTFVPFLKEQEFNPDISTDNWDLHKLRLDKFRRSQYKGLTFFVSSENRIYYLSEEGDKVYC
;
A
#
# COMPACT_ATOMS: atom_id res chain seq x y z
N MET A 1 13.19 -20.92 -57.92
CA MET A 1 13.18 -19.58 -57.28
C MET A 1 11.88 -19.31 -56.52
N THR A 2 10.71 -19.61 -57.10
CA THR A 2 9.39 -19.49 -56.46
C THR A 2 9.25 -20.26 -55.13
N ASN A 3 9.71 -21.51 -55.05
CA ASN A 3 9.64 -22.30 -53.81
C ASN A 3 10.50 -21.71 -52.67
N ILE A 4 11.68 -21.18 -53.00
CA ILE A 4 12.57 -20.55 -52.01
C ILE A 4 11.95 -19.24 -51.48
N LEU A 5 11.36 -18.44 -52.39
CA LEU A 5 10.63 -17.22 -52.02
C LEU A 5 9.41 -17.53 -51.14
N LEU A 6 8.69 -18.61 -51.45
CA LEU A 6 7.52 -19.05 -50.69
C LEU A 6 7.90 -19.55 -49.28
N ILE A 7 9.02 -20.26 -49.15
CA ILE A 7 9.57 -20.67 -47.85
C ILE A 7 9.99 -19.45 -47.00
N LEU A 8 10.66 -18.47 -47.60
CA LEU A 8 11.02 -17.21 -46.93
C LEU A 8 9.79 -16.44 -46.44
N PHE A 9 8.74 -16.37 -47.26
CA PHE A 9 7.49 -15.71 -46.90
C PHE A 9 6.79 -16.40 -45.72
N LEU A 10 6.72 -17.74 -45.73
CA LEU A 10 6.15 -18.53 -44.63
C LEU A 10 6.94 -18.35 -43.33
N MET A 11 8.27 -18.25 -43.40
CA MET A 11 9.11 -18.00 -42.22
C MET A 11 8.83 -16.63 -41.59
N ILE A 12 8.63 -15.59 -42.39
CA ILE A 12 8.31 -14.25 -41.88
C ILE A 12 6.96 -14.25 -41.16
N ILE A 13 5.93 -14.88 -41.75
CA ILE A 13 4.60 -14.99 -41.14
C ILE A 13 4.69 -15.75 -39.80
N PHE A 14 5.45 -16.83 -39.76
CA PHE A 14 5.63 -17.63 -38.55
C PHE A 14 6.25 -16.81 -37.41
N VAL A 15 7.28 -16.00 -37.71
CA VAL A 15 7.91 -15.12 -36.73
C VAL A 15 6.92 -14.06 -36.21
N VAL A 16 6.10 -13.46 -37.09
CA VAL A 16 5.08 -12.48 -36.69
C VAL A 16 4.02 -13.10 -35.77
N LEU A 17 3.59 -14.34 -36.06
CA LEU A 17 2.65 -15.08 -35.21
C LEU A 17 3.25 -15.36 -33.82
N LEU A 18 4.51 -15.81 -33.75
CA LEU A 18 5.20 -16.04 -32.48
C LEU A 18 5.31 -14.75 -31.65
N PHE A 19 5.68 -13.63 -32.28
CA PHE A 19 5.72 -12.34 -31.59
C PHE A 19 4.34 -11.92 -31.08
N SER A 20 3.29 -12.09 -31.87
CA SER A 20 1.92 -11.74 -31.48
C SER A 20 1.43 -12.55 -30.28
N ILE A 21 1.68 -13.86 -30.25
CA ILE A 21 1.36 -14.75 -29.13
C ILE A 21 2.16 -14.35 -27.88
N PHE A 22 3.46 -14.06 -28.04
CA PHE A 22 4.32 -13.63 -26.93
C PHE A 22 3.84 -12.32 -26.31
N PHE A 23 3.51 -11.31 -27.11
CA PHE A 23 2.98 -10.03 -26.62
C PHE A 23 1.60 -10.19 -25.97
N TYR A 24 0.73 -11.02 -26.54
CA TYR A 24 -0.58 -11.32 -25.97
C TYR A 24 -0.47 -12.02 -24.61
N SER A 25 0.36 -13.06 -24.51
CA SER A 25 0.64 -13.78 -23.26
C SER A 25 1.25 -12.86 -22.20
N ARG A 26 2.23 -12.03 -22.59
CA ARG A 26 2.85 -11.03 -21.70
C ARG A 26 1.83 -10.00 -21.19
N ARG A 27 0.84 -9.62 -21.99
CA ARG A 27 -0.24 -8.71 -21.58
C ARG A 27 -1.22 -9.41 -20.62
N ASN A 28 -1.58 -10.66 -20.88
CA ASN A 28 -2.52 -11.40 -20.03
C ASN A 28 -1.91 -11.75 -18.66
N ASN A 29 -0.62 -12.09 -18.62
CA ASN A 29 0.12 -12.35 -17.37
C ASN A 29 0.30 -11.10 -16.50
N LYS A 30 0.16 -9.89 -17.06
CA LYS A 30 0.09 -8.64 -16.28
C LYS A 30 -1.30 -8.40 -15.67
N SER A 31 -2.36 -8.97 -16.25
CA SER A 31 -3.74 -8.84 -15.75
C SER A 31 -4.12 -9.93 -14.72
N ALA A 32 -3.46 -11.09 -14.74
CA ALA A 32 -3.70 -12.19 -13.82
C ALA A 32 -3.11 -11.98 -12.40
N LYS A 33 -2.43 -10.86 -12.15
CA LYS A 33 -2.02 -10.41 -10.80
C LYS A 33 -2.99 -9.40 -10.20
N LYS A 34 -4.29 -9.57 -10.44
CA LYS A 34 -5.32 -8.85 -9.67
C LYS A 34 -5.82 -9.80 -8.60
N THR A 35 -5.05 -9.87 -7.51
CA THR A 35 -5.46 -10.49 -6.26
C THR A 35 -6.87 -10.01 -5.95
N THR A 36 -7.80 -10.95 -5.79
CA THR A 36 -9.19 -10.76 -5.37
C THR A 36 -9.22 -10.16 -3.98
N ILE A 37 -8.93 -8.87 -3.89
CA ILE A 37 -9.09 -8.11 -2.66
C ILE A 37 -10.50 -7.54 -2.70
N SER A 38 -11.40 -8.13 -1.91
CA SER A 38 -12.77 -7.68 -1.72
C SER A 38 -12.79 -6.15 -1.45
N PRO A 39 -13.73 -5.38 -2.02
CA PRO A 39 -13.80 -3.94 -1.83
C PRO A 39 -13.95 -3.53 -0.36
N THR A 40 -14.41 -4.42 0.53
CA THR A 40 -14.46 -4.22 1.99
C THR A 40 -13.09 -4.33 2.67
N PHE A 41 -12.16 -5.08 2.08
CA PHE A 41 -10.82 -5.29 2.65
C PHE A 41 -9.92 -4.07 2.45
N VAL A 42 -10.11 -3.30 1.38
CA VAL A 42 -9.31 -2.10 1.08
C VAL A 42 -9.52 -0.97 2.11
N PRO A 43 -10.74 -0.59 2.52
CA PRO A 43 -10.95 0.40 3.58
C PRO A 43 -10.46 -0.13 4.93
N PHE A 44 -10.69 -1.41 5.24
CA PHE A 44 -10.20 -2.03 6.48
C PHE A 44 -8.66 -2.00 6.57
N LEU A 45 -7.96 -2.35 5.49
CA LEU A 45 -6.50 -2.26 5.43
C LEU A 45 -6.01 -0.82 5.57
N LYS A 46 -6.68 0.15 4.95
CA LYS A 46 -6.34 1.56 5.13
C LYS A 46 -6.56 2.02 6.57
N GLU A 47 -7.64 1.57 7.22
CA GLU A 47 -7.93 1.93 8.60
C GLU A 47 -6.92 1.29 9.57
N GLN A 48 -6.52 0.06 9.31
CA GLN A 48 -5.45 -0.63 10.02
C GLN A 48 -4.09 0.05 9.79
N GLU A 49 -3.78 0.48 8.57
CA GLU A 49 -2.53 1.18 8.24
C GLU A 49 -2.37 2.48 9.01
N PHE A 50 -3.46 3.12 9.43
CA PHE A 50 -3.42 4.34 10.24
C PHE A 50 -3.59 4.09 11.75
N ASN A 51 -3.73 2.85 12.20
CA ASN A 51 -3.90 2.56 13.62
C ASN A 51 -2.60 2.90 14.39
N PRO A 52 -2.63 3.86 15.34
CA PRO A 52 -1.45 4.27 16.10
C PRO A 52 -0.91 3.19 17.03
N ASP A 53 -1.72 2.18 17.36
CA ASP A 53 -1.34 1.08 18.27
C ASP A 53 -0.51 0.00 17.58
N ILE A 54 -0.42 0.01 16.25
CA ILE A 54 0.40 -0.93 15.48
C ILE A 54 1.87 -0.48 15.52
N SER A 55 2.76 -1.38 15.91
CA SER A 55 4.21 -1.15 15.86
C SER A 55 4.66 -0.89 14.43
N THR A 56 5.46 0.15 14.23
CA THR A 56 6.11 0.43 12.97
C THR A 56 7.48 1.03 13.22
N ASP A 57 8.40 0.69 12.35
CA ASP A 57 9.80 1.11 12.36
C ASP A 57 9.96 2.46 11.64
N ASN A 58 8.94 2.88 10.88
CA ASN A 58 8.89 4.15 10.18
C ASN A 58 8.34 5.25 11.11
N TRP A 59 9.23 6.11 11.59
CA TRP A 59 8.90 7.20 12.50
C TRP A 59 7.91 8.22 11.93
N ASP A 60 8.04 8.56 10.64
CA ASP A 60 7.16 9.53 9.99
C ASP A 60 5.73 9.01 9.90
N LEU A 61 5.58 7.73 9.55
CA LEU A 61 4.29 7.04 9.56
C LEU A 61 3.69 7.00 10.96
N HIS A 62 4.49 6.70 11.98
CA HIS A 62 4.03 6.69 13.37
C HIS A 62 3.53 8.07 13.81
N LYS A 63 4.28 9.14 13.50
CA LYS A 63 3.90 10.51 13.82
C LYS A 63 2.59 10.93 13.13
N LEU A 64 2.42 10.57 11.86
CA LEU A 64 1.16 10.82 11.12
C LEU A 64 -0.03 10.09 11.74
N ARG A 65 0.15 8.84 12.20
CA ARG A 65 -0.90 8.10 12.92
C ARG A 65 -1.30 8.81 14.20
N LEU A 66 -0.32 9.25 14.98
CA LEU A 66 -0.58 9.95 16.24
C LEU A 66 -1.31 11.27 16.02
N ASP A 67 -0.90 12.07 15.05
CA ASP A 67 -1.54 13.34 14.70
C ASP A 67 -3.00 13.14 14.28
N LYS A 68 -3.25 12.18 13.38
CA LYS A 68 -4.60 11.83 12.90
C LYS A 68 -5.55 11.45 14.04
N PHE A 69 -5.06 10.75 15.05
CA PHE A 69 -5.84 10.29 16.20
C PHE A 69 -5.70 11.20 17.44
N ARG A 70 -4.99 12.33 17.32
CA ARG A 70 -4.69 13.27 18.42
C ARG A 70 -4.06 12.58 19.65
N ARG A 71 -3.15 11.64 19.41
CA ARG A 71 -2.49 10.79 20.42
C ARG A 71 -1.01 11.14 20.63
N SER A 72 -0.46 10.55 21.69
CA SER A 72 0.91 10.74 22.11
C SER A 72 2.00 10.06 21.34
N GLN A 73 3.15 10.76 21.21
CA GLN A 73 4.43 10.10 20.89
C GLN A 73 4.94 9.18 22.02
N TYR A 74 4.45 9.36 23.24
CA TYR A 74 4.78 8.49 24.36
C TYR A 74 3.90 7.24 24.35
N LYS A 75 4.45 6.14 23.83
CA LYS A 75 3.78 4.84 23.69
C LYS A 75 3.28 4.36 25.08
N GLY A 76 1.97 4.18 25.22
CA GLY A 76 1.34 3.67 26.45
C GLY A 76 0.79 4.71 27.42
N LEU A 77 1.05 6.01 27.19
CA LEU A 77 0.41 7.10 27.95
C LEU A 77 -0.49 7.87 26.99
N THR A 78 -1.80 7.84 27.21
CA THR A 78 -2.72 8.71 26.47
C THR A 78 -2.48 10.15 26.91
N PHE A 79 -2.01 11.01 26.02
CA PHE A 79 -1.89 12.44 26.24
C PHE A 79 -3.02 13.16 25.53
N PHE A 80 -3.25 14.38 25.99
CA PHE A 80 -4.26 15.30 25.52
C PHE A 80 -3.60 16.66 25.28
N VAL A 81 -4.20 17.44 24.38
CA VAL A 81 -3.77 18.81 24.10
C VAL A 81 -4.81 19.74 24.73
N SER A 82 -4.35 20.66 25.59
CA SER A 82 -5.22 21.65 26.23
C SER A 82 -5.64 22.76 25.25
N SER A 83 -6.63 23.57 25.63
CA SER A 83 -7.04 24.77 24.87
C SER A 83 -5.92 25.80 24.68
N GLU A 84 -4.84 25.69 25.45
CA GLU A 84 -3.66 26.54 25.38
C GLU A 84 -2.48 25.85 24.66
N ASN A 85 -2.76 24.80 23.88
CA ASN A 85 -1.74 24.01 23.17
C ASN A 85 -0.70 23.33 24.08
N ARG A 86 -0.99 23.14 25.38
CA ARG A 86 -0.11 22.42 26.30
C ARG A 86 -0.41 20.94 26.29
N ILE A 87 0.63 20.10 26.27
CA ILE A 87 0.50 18.64 26.28
C ILE A 87 0.40 18.17 27.73
N TYR A 88 -0.56 17.30 28.03
CA TYR A 88 -0.70 16.70 29.35
C TYR A 88 -1.19 15.25 29.26
N TYR A 89 -0.88 14.44 30.26
CA TYR A 89 -1.46 13.12 30.44
C TYR A 89 -2.29 13.06 31.73
N LEU A 90 -3.11 12.03 31.87
CA LEU A 90 -3.84 11.75 33.11
C LEU A 90 -3.02 10.77 33.96
N SER A 91 -2.83 11.08 35.24
CA SER A 91 -2.24 10.14 36.20
C SER A 91 -3.21 8.99 36.51
N GLU A 92 -2.79 8.00 37.29
CA GLU A 92 -3.68 6.92 37.77
C GLU A 92 -4.84 7.46 38.61
N GLU A 93 -4.64 8.58 39.30
CA GLU A 93 -5.62 9.31 40.10
C GLU A 93 -6.53 10.22 39.24
N GLY A 94 -6.24 10.35 37.94
CA GLY A 94 -7.00 11.18 37.01
C GLY A 94 -6.57 12.65 36.97
N ASP A 95 -5.44 13.00 37.59
CA ASP A 95 -4.93 14.38 37.59
C ASP A 95 -4.24 14.72 36.27
N LYS A 96 -4.36 15.99 35.85
CA LYS A 96 -3.68 16.49 34.65
C LYS A 96 -2.21 16.76 34.97
N VAL A 97 -1.32 15.97 34.39
CA VAL A 97 0.13 16.17 34.48
C VAL A 97 0.62 16.74 33.16
N TYR A 98 1.03 18.00 33.18
CA TYR A 98 1.56 18.70 32.01
C TYR A 98 3.02 18.33 31.79
N CYS A 99 3.43 18.17 30.52
CA CYS A 99 4.83 18.05 30.12
C CYS A 99 5.55 19.41 30.16
#